data_AF-A0A1L7XEY0-F1
#
_entry.id   AF-A0A1L7XEY0-F1
#
_cell.length_a   1.000
_cell.length_b   1.000
_cell.length_c   1.000
_cell.angle_alpha   90.00
_cell.angle_beta   90.00
_cell.angle_gamma   90.00
#
_symmetry.space_group_name_H-M   'P 1'
#
loop_
_entity.id
_entity.type
_entity.pdbx_description
1 polymer ?
#
loop_
_entity_poly.entity_id
_entity_poly.type
_entity_poly.pdbx_seq_one_letter_code
_entity_poly.pdbx_strand_id
1 'polypeptide(L)' 'MASEDQIKEAFVKGDGDNDDGLSLSEASEALEKLSGKLVDESTIKAAAESVGVDANSHEMDVNEFRSVVKKLEEDGKL' A
#
# COMPACT_ATOMS: atom_id res chain seq x y z
N MET A 1 -10.78 -4.88 7.51
CA MET A 1 -9.49 -5.43 7.93
C MET A 1 -9.15 -6.63 7.07
N ALA A 2 -8.36 -6.36 6.04
CA ALA A 2 -7.72 -7.37 5.22
C ALA A 2 -6.80 -8.26 6.07
N SER A 3 -6.74 -9.55 5.75
CA SER A 3 -5.82 -10.47 6.42
C SER A 3 -4.37 -10.24 5.96
N GLU A 4 -3.39 -10.72 6.73
CA GLU A 4 -1.98 -10.62 6.35
C GLU A 4 -1.69 -11.30 5.01
N ASP A 5 -2.34 -12.44 4.73
CA ASP A 5 -2.17 -13.17 3.48
C ASP A 5 -2.75 -12.39 2.29
N GLN A 6 -3.90 -11.72 2.48
CA GLN A 6 -4.48 -10.87 1.43
C GLN A 6 -3.60 -9.66 1.14
N ILE A 7 -3.02 -9.03 2.17
CA ILE A 7 -2.12 -7.89 2.02
C ILE A 7 -0.85 -8.32 1.28
N LYS A 8 -0.27 -9.47 1.64
CA LYS A 8 0.90 -10.02 0.94
C LYS A 8 0.59 -10.38 -0.51
N GLU A 9 -0.56 -11.00 -0.76
CA GLU A 9 -0.96 -11.33 -2.13
C GLU A 9 -1.18 -10.07 -2.97
N ALA A 10 -1.79 -9.03 -2.40
CA ALA A 10 -1.95 -7.74 -3.06
C ALA A 10 -0.60 -7.05 -3.33
N PHE A 11 0.33 -7.12 -2.38
CA PHE A 11 1.70 -6.62 -2.55
C PHE A 11 2.38 -7.28 -3.75
N VAL A 12 2.45 -8.63 -3.75
CA VAL A 12 3.09 -9.40 -4.84
C VAL A 12 2.42 -9.17 -6.20
N LYS A 13 1.10 -8.96 -6.22
CA LYS A 13 0.40 -8.65 -7.47
C LYS A 13 0.58 -7.20 -7.91
N GLY A 14 0.93 -6.29 -7.00
CA GLY A 14 1.14 -4.87 -7.24
C GLY A 14 2.57 -4.55 -7.68
N ASP A 15 3.54 -5.30 -7.17
CA ASP A 15 4.95 -5.26 -7.54
C ASP A 15 5.11 -5.69 -9.00
N GLY A 16 5.15 -4.71 -9.90
CA GLY A 16 5.02 -4.91 -11.34
C GLY A 16 6.36 -5.18 -12.01
N ASP A 17 7.44 -4.66 -11.45
CA ASP A 17 8.81 -4.85 -11.92
C ASP A 17 9.60 -5.89 -11.10
N ASN A 18 8.98 -6.44 -10.05
CA ASN A 18 9.46 -7.55 -9.24
C ASN A 18 10.77 -7.18 -8.51
N ASP A 19 10.80 -5.96 -7.96
CA ASP A 19 11.93 -5.37 -7.24
C ASP A 19 11.85 -5.55 -5.71
N ASP A 20 10.85 -6.29 -5.24
CA ASP A 20 10.52 -6.52 -3.83
C ASP A 20 10.06 -5.25 -3.07
N GLY A 21 9.62 -4.23 -3.80
CA GLY A 21 9.09 -2.95 -3.31
C GLY A 21 7.78 -2.54 -3.98
N LEU A 22 7.17 -1.46 -3.48
CA LEU A 22 6.07 -0.77 -4.16
C LEU A 22 6.33 0.72 -4.20
N SER A 23 6.41 1.28 -5.41
CA SER A 23 6.21 2.70 -5.63
C SER A 23 4.79 3.14 -5.21
N LEU A 24 4.54 4.46 -5.11
CA LEU A 24 3.19 4.97 -4.82
C LEU A 24 2.15 4.52 -5.85
N SER A 25 2.54 4.45 -7.13
CA SER A 25 1.71 3.95 -8.22
C SER A 25 1.37 2.47 -8.04
N GLU A 26 2.35 1.64 -7.72
CA GLU A 26 2.13 0.20 -7.54
C GLU A 26 1.36 -0.10 -6.27
N ALA A 27 1.55 0.69 -5.21
CA ALA A 27 0.73 0.63 -4.02
C ALA A 27 -0.73 0.98 -4.33
N SER A 28 -0.99 1.95 -5.20
CA SER A 28 -2.35 2.25 -5.67
C SER A 28 -2.97 1.04 -6.38
N GLU A 29 -2.24 0.38 -7.28
CA GLU A 29 -2.72 -0.83 -7.94
C GLU A 29 -2.92 -2.00 -6.97
N ALA A 30 -2.01 -2.19 -6.01
CA ALA A 30 -2.11 -3.21 -4.98
C ALA A 30 -3.36 -2.99 -4.11
N LEU A 31 -3.64 -1.74 -3.72
CA LEU A 31 -4.83 -1.37 -2.95
C LEU A 31 -6.12 -1.56 -3.75
N GLU A 32 -6.12 -1.26 -5.05
CA GLU A 32 -7.26 -1.53 -5.94
C GLU A 32 -7.52 -3.03 -6.03
N LYS A 33 -6.48 -3.86 -6.20
CA LYS A 33 -6.60 -5.33 -6.22
C LYS A 33 -7.07 -5.89 -4.86
N LEU A 34 -6.67 -5.27 -3.75
CA LEU A 34 -7.03 -5.70 -2.40
C LEU A 34 -8.48 -5.35 -2.02
N SER A 35 -8.91 -4.12 -2.31
CA SER A 35 -10.16 -3.54 -1.79
C SER A 35 -11.23 -3.29 -2.87
N GLY A 36 -10.85 -3.37 -4.15
CA GLY A 36 -11.70 -2.94 -5.28
C GLY A 36 -11.87 -1.42 -5.37
N LYS A 37 -11.14 -0.64 -4.56
CA LYS A 37 -11.19 0.81 -4.55
C LYS A 37 -9.87 1.37 -5.06
N LEU A 38 -9.97 2.29 -6.01
CA LEU A 38 -8.84 3.10 -6.41
C LEU A 38 -8.55 4.14 -5.31
N VAL A 39 -7.35 4.07 -4.72
CA VAL A 39 -6.86 5.04 -3.75
C VAL A 39 -5.78 5.86 -4.42
N ASP A 40 -5.93 7.18 -4.45
CA ASP A 40 -4.97 8.05 -5.10
C ASP A 40 -3.63 8.09 -4.35
N GLU A 41 -2.54 8.31 -5.10
CA GLU A 41 -1.17 8.36 -4.56
C GLU A 41 -0.99 9.39 -3.42
N SER A 42 -1.74 10.50 -3.43
CA SER A 42 -1.63 11.52 -2.37
C SER A 42 -2.23 11.02 -1.06
N THR A 43 -3.35 10.28 -1.12
CA THR A 43 -3.94 9.61 0.04
C THR A 43 -3.01 8.51 0.57
N ILE A 44 -2.40 7.71 -0.31
CA ILE A 44 -1.43 6.67 0.07
C ILE A 44 -0.22 7.29 0.75
N LYS A 45 0.34 8.34 0.14
CA LYS A 45 1.46 9.11 0.68
C LYS A 45 1.15 9.68 2.07
N ALA A 46 -0.01 10.32 2.24
CA ALA A 46 -0.40 10.86 3.55
C ALA A 46 -0.53 9.75 4.60
N ALA A 47 -1.06 8.58 4.23
CA ALA A 47 -1.12 7.43 5.13
C ALA A 47 0.28 6.91 5.47
N ALA A 48 1.17 6.76 4.47
CA ALA A 48 2.58 6.37 4.65
C ALA A 48 3.32 7.31 5.61
N GLU A 49 3.25 8.62 5.38
CA GLU A 49 3.87 9.62 6.24
C GLU A 49 3.34 9.53 7.69
N SER A 50 2.04 9.26 7.86
CA SER A 50 1.43 9.13 9.19
C SER A 50 1.89 7.90 9.98
N VAL A 51 2.38 6.86 9.28
CA VAL A 51 2.97 5.65 9.89
C VAL A 51 4.51 5.66 9.85
N GLY A 52 5.12 6.77 9.44
CA GLY A 52 6.57 6.94 9.42
C GLY A 52 7.30 6.34 8.23
N VAL A 53 6.59 6.09 7.13
CA VAL A 53 7.14 5.55 5.87
C VAL A 53 7.38 6.69 4.88
N ASP A 54 8.61 6.80 4.37
CA ASP A 54 8.97 7.80 3.35
C ASP A 54 8.83 7.24 1.93
N ALA A 55 7.58 7.10 1.48
CA ALA A 55 7.27 6.58 0.15
C ALA A 55 7.67 7.51 -1.02
N ASN A 56 8.40 8.62 -0.79
CA ASN A 56 8.96 9.45 -1.87
C ASN A 56 10.44 9.16 -2.15
N SER A 57 11.18 8.65 -1.16
CA SER A 57 12.62 8.45 -1.27
C SER A 57 12.99 6.98 -1.48
N HIS A 58 12.08 6.04 -1.21
CA HIS A 58 12.23 4.62 -1.49
C HIS A 58 10.88 3.95 -1.79
N GLU A 59 10.91 2.76 -2.42
CA GLU A 59 9.75 1.89 -2.55
C GLU A 59 9.36 1.25 -1.21
N MET A 60 8.06 1.13 -0.95
CA MET A 60 7.55 0.53 0.28
C MET A 60 7.79 -0.98 0.29
N ASP A 61 8.39 -1.49 1.36
CA ASP A 61 8.42 -2.94 1.59
C ASP A 61 7.06 -3.49 2.03
N VAL A 62 6.92 -4.82 2.09
CA VAL A 62 5.67 -5.48 2.46
C VAL A 62 5.15 -5.11 3.87
N ASN A 63 6.03 -4.78 4.81
CA ASN A 63 5.65 -4.38 6.17
C ASN A 63 5.20 -2.92 6.22
N GLU A 64 5.87 -2.05 5.45
CA GLU A 64 5.49 -0.66 5.25
C GLU A 64 4.12 -0.57 4.57
N PHE A 65 3.93 -1.30 3.46
CA PHE A 65 2.65 -1.42 2.77
C PHE A 65 1.55 -1.92 3.71
N ARG A 66 1.82 -2.94 4.53
CA ARG A 66 0.87 -3.42 5.54
C ARG A 66 0.47 -2.33 6.53
N SER A 67 1.41 -1.51 6.97
CA SER A 67 1.15 -0.41 7.92
C SER A 67 0.27 0.66 7.27
N VAL A 68 0.51 0.96 6.00
CA VAL A 68 -0.32 1.85 5.18
C VAL A 68 -1.74 1.31 5.01
N VAL A 69 -1.90 0.02 4.66
CA VAL A 69 -3.22 -0.62 4.52
C VAL A 69 -4.00 -0.49 5.83
N LYS A 70 -3.41 -0.83 6.98
CA LYS A 70 -4.08 -0.72 8.28
C LYS A 70 -4.51 0.71 8.55
N LYS A 71 -3.63 1.68 8.28
CA LYS A 71 -3.93 3.09 8.48
C LYS A 71 -5.09 3.57 7.61
N LEU A 72 -5.11 3.18 6.34
CA LEU A 72 -6.20 3.51 5.42
C LEU A 72 -7.52 2.85 5.83
N GLU A 73 -7.50 1.63 6.38
CA GLU A 73 -8.70 1.00 6.93
C GLU A 73 -9.21 1.71 8.19
N GLU A 74 -8.31 2.14 9.09
CA GLU A 74 -8.65 2.94 10.28
C GLU A 74 -9.27 4.30 9.90
N ASP A 75 -8.77 4.93 8.84
CA ASP A 75 -9.26 6.20 8.33
C ASP A 75 -10.53 6.04 7.45
N GLY A 76 -11.02 4.81 7.24
CA GLY A 76 -12.20 4.52 6.42
C GLY A 76 -12.02 4.79 4.93
N LYS A 77 -10.77 4.75 4.45
CA LYS A 77 -10.35 4.99 3.07
C LYS A 77 -10.33 3.71 2.22
N LEU A 78 -10.30 2.55 2.87
CA LEU A 78 -10.41 1.22 2.26
C LEU A 78 -11.77 0.55 2.52
#